data_AF-A0A0F5IX84-F1
#
_entry.id   AF-A0A0F5IX84-F1
#
_cell.length_a   1.000
_cell.length_b   1.000
_cell.length_c   1.000
_cell.angle_alpha   90.00
_cell.angle_beta   90.00
_cell.angle_gamma   90.00
#
_symmetry.space_group_name_H-M   'P 1'
#
loop_
_entity.id
_entity.type
_entity.pdbx_description
1 polymer ?
#
loop_
_entity_poly.entity_id
_entity_poly.type
_entity_poly.pdbx_seq_one_letter_code
_entity_poly.pdbx_strand_id
1 'polypeptide(L)'
;YPSLLDQFTTIQVDPSGKSSYSCWIPANVRGTNPAATSQTYRIKSNAPTGSSYASFIAVNGEESKKKLNYRVYLGGRTTFDFNLYNNTNYNYEVNFNHTGLPTNDRRVTIIDPIPASENNNNLVPTANCFMVAPGGAFCFNPYKYEVNGEPTENTLLKSWCESAKIQSVKVLWQTKENGDIGDPVLGVVNSSDDHKNIVDLINGDDFDKARIYCRVAPNTTGGSGAIAAYNESGEILWSWHIWVTDYSPDARGNNDVQTPVNKRKLKFEYGSYTNNFPMMDRNLGASAGYIELPPDDLEKSKTNGFYYQWGRKDPFRGSYSNTKISQVLNTDIKANAPTKGLLSLFKADGLTFYPMSVIQKQVSFRDAYKDPGNMYKIPTGSNQWIDNATDDYRKAWGAGIGKGLHDPCPTGWRIATMANYRQLFNSGGTGNLRVKESTSGGYVIYYDKNGVNTTYFYLAGYWSQYGLTGINGSMYMWCGDALSRTGGSGGIYFMMEGNKTAKFLTTGNERESLLVRCIQERE
;
A
#
# COMPACT_ATOMS: atom_id res chain seq x y z
N TYR A 1 -15.28 -18.68 15.86
CA TYR A 1 -14.23 -19.09 14.91
C TYR A 1 -13.38 -17.88 14.56
N PRO A 2 -12.08 -18.07 14.25
CA PRO A 2 -11.18 -16.93 14.09
C PRO A 2 -11.66 -16.00 12.96
N SER A 3 -11.58 -14.70 13.16
CA SER A 3 -11.79 -13.66 12.16
C SER A 3 -10.82 -13.82 10.98
N LEU A 4 -11.12 -13.23 9.82
CA LEU A 4 -10.13 -13.06 8.72
C LEU A 4 -8.98 -12.12 9.09
N LEU A 5 -9.12 -11.40 10.20
CA LEU A 5 -8.13 -10.47 10.73
C LEU A 5 -7.58 -10.89 12.10
N ASP A 6 -7.94 -12.09 12.57
CA ASP A 6 -7.20 -12.68 13.70
C ASP A 6 -5.78 -13.00 13.22
N GLN A 7 -4.81 -12.99 14.13
CA GLN A 7 -3.41 -13.18 13.75
C GLN A 7 -3.21 -14.59 13.20
N PHE A 8 -2.83 -14.67 11.91
CA PHE A 8 -2.44 -15.92 11.29
C PHE A 8 -0.95 -16.16 11.51
N THR A 9 -0.59 -17.41 11.69
CA THR A 9 0.80 -17.85 11.79
C THR A 9 1.15 -18.66 10.55
N THR A 10 2.21 -18.26 9.86
CA THR A 10 2.91 -19.15 8.93
C THR A 10 3.85 -20.03 9.76
N ILE A 11 3.65 -21.34 9.72
CA ILE A 11 4.58 -22.31 10.31
C ILE A 11 5.52 -22.74 9.19
N GLN A 12 6.75 -22.27 9.23
CA GLN A 12 7.78 -22.74 8.32
C GLN A 12 8.34 -24.06 8.83
N VAL A 13 8.40 -25.06 7.96
CA VAL A 13 8.90 -26.39 8.26
C VAL A 13 10.10 -26.65 7.37
N ASP A 14 11.21 -27.11 7.95
CA ASP A 14 12.32 -27.69 7.19
C ASP A 14 12.04 -29.19 6.98
N PRO A 15 11.74 -29.62 5.73
CA PRO A 15 11.44 -31.01 5.43
C PRO A 15 12.71 -31.87 5.23
N SER A 16 13.92 -31.29 5.31
CA SER A 16 15.17 -32.00 5.09
C SER A 16 15.25 -33.26 5.96
N GLY A 17 15.24 -34.43 5.31
CA GLY A 17 15.34 -35.73 5.97
C GLY A 17 14.08 -36.23 6.69
N LYS A 18 12.89 -35.67 6.46
CA LYS A 18 11.66 -36.04 7.18
C LYS A 18 10.60 -36.72 6.29
N SER A 19 10.26 -37.95 6.63
CA SER A 19 8.98 -38.60 6.30
C SER A 19 8.54 -39.43 7.53
N SER A 20 7.54 -39.05 8.32
CA SER A 20 6.51 -37.99 8.22
C SER A 20 6.79 -36.72 9.05
N TYR A 21 6.02 -35.65 8.81
CA TYR A 21 5.93 -34.46 9.66
C TYR A 21 4.55 -34.32 10.29
N SER A 22 4.48 -33.84 11.53
CA SER A 22 3.24 -33.55 12.23
C SER A 22 3.40 -32.29 13.07
N CYS A 23 2.36 -31.47 13.14
CA CYS A 23 2.32 -30.31 14.02
C CYS A 23 0.90 -30.06 14.54
N TRP A 24 0.84 -29.35 15.66
CA TRP A 24 -0.42 -28.83 16.20
C TRP A 24 -0.71 -27.48 15.55
N ILE A 25 -1.93 -27.31 15.04
CA ILE A 25 -2.43 -26.04 14.52
C ILE A 25 -3.75 -25.69 15.23
N PRO A 26 -4.05 -24.39 15.44
CA PRO A 26 -5.35 -23.98 15.95
C PRO A 26 -6.51 -24.42 15.04
N ALA A 27 -7.69 -24.61 15.63
CA ALA A 27 -8.90 -24.85 14.87
C ALA A 27 -9.20 -23.67 13.92
N ASN A 28 -9.54 -23.97 12.68
CA ASN A 28 -9.87 -23.00 11.64
C ASN A 28 -11.06 -23.52 10.82
N VAL A 29 -12.26 -23.09 11.19
CA VAL A 29 -13.52 -23.54 10.57
C VAL A 29 -14.02 -22.43 9.66
N ARG A 30 -13.69 -22.54 8.37
CA ARG A 30 -14.01 -21.53 7.33
C ARG A 30 -15.21 -21.87 6.47
N GLY A 31 -15.80 -23.04 6.68
CA GLY A 31 -16.99 -23.52 6.02
C GLY A 31 -16.69 -24.45 4.84
N THR A 32 -17.72 -24.64 4.03
CA THR A 32 -17.72 -25.51 2.86
C THR A 32 -17.94 -24.71 1.58
N ASN A 33 -17.36 -25.13 0.46
CA ASN A 33 -17.70 -24.58 -0.85
C ASN A 33 -17.93 -25.69 -1.89
N PRO A 34 -19.18 -25.91 -2.34
CA PRO A 34 -19.52 -26.93 -3.34
C PRO A 34 -18.79 -26.81 -4.68
N ALA A 35 -18.23 -25.63 -5.02
CA ALA A 35 -17.43 -25.45 -6.23
C ALA A 35 -16.15 -26.31 -6.24
N ALA A 36 -15.67 -26.76 -5.08
CA ALA A 36 -14.57 -27.72 -4.98
C ALA A 36 -15.08 -29.16 -5.20
N THR A 37 -15.49 -29.46 -6.44
CA THR A 37 -16.10 -30.74 -6.85
C THR A 37 -15.14 -31.93 -6.87
N SER A 38 -13.83 -31.68 -6.87
CA SER A 38 -12.78 -32.68 -6.81
C SER A 38 -11.54 -32.13 -6.09
N GLN A 39 -10.54 -32.99 -5.86
CA GLN A 39 -9.26 -32.53 -5.28
C GLN A 39 -8.52 -31.52 -6.17
N THR A 40 -8.69 -31.56 -7.49
CA THR A 40 -8.09 -30.57 -8.41
C THR A 40 -8.85 -29.24 -8.41
N TYR A 41 -10.11 -29.23 -7.97
CA TYR A 41 -10.90 -28.02 -7.74
C TYR A 41 -10.83 -27.50 -6.30
N ARG A 42 -10.04 -28.13 -5.43
CA ARG A 42 -9.76 -27.65 -4.08
C ARG A 42 -8.64 -26.59 -4.11
N ILE A 43 -8.94 -25.49 -4.80
CA ILE A 43 -8.00 -24.42 -5.20
C ILE A 43 -8.36 -23.09 -4.56
N LYS A 44 -7.48 -22.09 -4.68
CA LYS A 44 -7.64 -20.75 -4.09
C LYS A 44 -8.99 -20.10 -4.40
N SER A 45 -9.44 -20.16 -5.66
CA SER A 45 -10.71 -19.54 -6.07
C SER A 45 -11.95 -20.20 -5.48
N ASN A 46 -11.82 -21.44 -5.01
CA ASN A 46 -12.92 -22.23 -4.45
C ASN A 46 -12.80 -22.38 -2.93
N ALA A 47 -11.65 -22.09 -2.34
CA ALA A 47 -11.48 -22.09 -0.89
C ALA A 47 -12.11 -20.82 -0.28
N PRO A 48 -12.92 -20.93 0.78
CA PRO A 48 -13.30 -19.76 1.56
C PRO A 48 -12.07 -18.98 2.03
N THR A 49 -12.13 -17.65 2.03
CA THR A 49 -11.01 -16.79 2.45
C THR A 49 -10.51 -17.17 3.85
N GLY A 50 -9.20 -17.19 4.04
CA GLY A 50 -8.58 -17.56 5.32
C GLY A 50 -8.58 -19.07 5.63
N SER A 51 -8.93 -19.92 4.66
CA SER A 51 -8.77 -21.39 4.78
C SER A 51 -7.31 -21.77 4.93
N SER A 52 -7.03 -22.72 5.81
CA SER A 52 -5.68 -23.23 6.02
C SER A 52 -5.19 -23.99 4.80
N TYR A 53 -3.92 -23.79 4.45
CA TYR A 53 -3.25 -24.56 3.40
C TYR A 53 -1.81 -24.87 3.80
N ALA A 54 -1.28 -25.97 3.26
CA ALA A 54 0.15 -26.24 3.21
C ALA A 54 0.70 -25.77 1.86
N SER A 55 1.88 -25.15 1.88
CA SER A 55 2.61 -24.73 0.68
C SER A 55 3.92 -25.51 0.60
N PHE A 56 4.17 -26.17 -0.53
CA PHE A 56 5.40 -26.90 -0.78
C PHE A 56 6.14 -26.22 -1.92
N ILE A 57 7.34 -25.69 -1.65
CA ILE A 57 8.18 -25.09 -2.67
C ILE A 57 9.18 -26.15 -3.13
N ALA A 58 8.95 -26.73 -4.31
CA ALA A 58 9.92 -27.61 -4.93
C ALA A 58 10.89 -26.78 -5.78
N VAL A 59 12.17 -27.10 -5.66
CA VAL A 59 13.26 -26.49 -6.43
C VAL A 59 13.77 -27.54 -7.41
N ASN A 60 13.96 -27.17 -8.67
CA ASN A 60 14.59 -28.06 -9.64
C ASN A 60 16.05 -28.33 -9.24
N GLY A 61 16.47 -29.60 -9.26
CA GLY A 61 17.79 -30.02 -8.80
C GLY A 61 18.96 -29.55 -9.68
N GLU A 62 18.70 -29.22 -10.95
CA GLU A 62 19.70 -28.74 -11.90
C GLU A 62 19.67 -27.19 -12.01
N GLU A 63 18.47 -26.61 -12.04
CA GLU A 63 18.25 -25.16 -12.15
C GLU A 63 17.51 -24.62 -10.93
N SER A 64 18.25 -24.23 -9.89
CA SER A 64 17.70 -23.80 -8.59
C SER A 64 16.73 -22.61 -8.64
N LYS A 65 16.70 -21.88 -9.76
CA LYS A 65 15.75 -20.78 -10.02
C LYS A 65 14.38 -21.28 -10.46
N LYS A 66 14.29 -22.44 -11.14
CA LYS A 66 13.01 -23.04 -11.53
C LYS A 66 12.34 -23.64 -10.30
N LYS A 67 11.26 -23.01 -9.85
CA LYS A 67 10.53 -23.42 -8.65
C LYS A 67 9.04 -23.59 -8.92
N LEU A 68 8.45 -24.55 -8.24
CA LEU A 68 7.01 -24.77 -8.24
C LEU A 68 6.49 -24.67 -6.81
N ASN A 69 5.46 -23.87 -6.61
CA ASN A 69 4.72 -23.84 -5.35
C ASN A 69 3.45 -24.68 -5.46
N TYR A 70 3.35 -25.76 -4.70
CA TYR A 70 2.16 -26.58 -4.59
C TYR A 70 1.35 -26.17 -3.37
N ARG A 71 0.13 -25.70 -3.59
CA ARG A 71 -0.81 -25.31 -2.53
C ARG A 71 -1.83 -26.41 -2.29
N VAL A 72 -1.87 -26.94 -1.07
CA VAL A 72 -2.83 -27.95 -0.63
C VAL A 72 -3.70 -27.36 0.47
N TYR A 73 -4.97 -27.08 0.17
CA TYR A 73 -5.93 -26.63 1.17
C TYR A 73 -6.33 -27.76 2.10
N LEU A 74 -6.29 -27.51 3.41
CA LEU A 74 -6.60 -28.47 4.46
C LEU A 74 -8.09 -28.40 4.84
N GLY A 75 -8.64 -29.48 5.38
CA GLY A 75 -10.01 -29.58 5.89
C GLY A 75 -10.51 -31.03 5.98
N GLY A 76 -11.82 -31.23 6.02
CA GLY A 76 -12.43 -32.55 6.15
C GLY A 76 -12.24 -33.48 4.95
N ARG A 77 -12.82 -34.68 5.05
CA ARG A 77 -12.64 -35.76 4.06
C ARG A 77 -13.25 -35.44 2.70
N THR A 78 -14.23 -34.56 2.63
CA THR A 78 -14.87 -34.16 1.36
C THR A 78 -14.10 -33.02 0.72
N THR A 79 -14.09 -32.98 -0.61
CA THR A 79 -13.33 -31.98 -1.39
C THR A 79 -13.79 -30.56 -1.14
N PHE A 80 -15.04 -30.38 -0.75
CA PHE A 80 -15.67 -29.09 -0.47
C PHE A 80 -15.59 -28.63 0.99
N ASP A 81 -15.08 -29.44 1.92
CA ASP A 81 -15.00 -29.08 3.35
C ASP A 81 -13.62 -28.53 3.73
N PHE A 82 -13.54 -27.25 4.10
CA PHE A 82 -12.31 -26.54 4.47
C PHE A 82 -12.16 -26.36 5.98
N ASN A 83 -12.92 -27.10 6.79
CA ASN A 83 -12.92 -26.97 8.23
C ASN A 83 -11.84 -27.82 8.93
N LEU A 84 -11.11 -27.18 9.83
CA LEU A 84 -10.20 -27.81 10.78
C LEU A 84 -10.77 -27.66 12.20
N TYR A 85 -11.25 -28.76 12.78
CA TYR A 85 -11.83 -28.80 14.12
C TYR A 85 -10.76 -29.05 15.18
N ASN A 86 -11.07 -28.65 16.42
CA ASN A 86 -10.22 -28.96 17.57
C ASN A 86 -10.17 -30.48 17.81
N ASN A 87 -9.09 -30.94 18.44
CA ASN A 87 -8.93 -32.34 18.87
C ASN A 87 -9.21 -33.36 17.74
N THR A 88 -8.83 -33.02 16.51
CA THR A 88 -9.08 -33.85 15.32
C THR A 88 -7.77 -34.04 14.56
N ASN A 89 -7.46 -35.29 14.22
CA ASN A 89 -6.29 -35.61 13.40
C ASN A 89 -6.64 -35.49 11.92
N TYR A 90 -5.85 -34.70 11.19
CA TYR A 90 -5.94 -34.56 9.75
C TYR A 90 -4.68 -35.14 9.11
N ASN A 91 -4.81 -36.29 8.47
CA ASN A 91 -3.70 -36.99 7.84
C ASN A 91 -3.76 -36.79 6.33
N TYR A 92 -2.67 -36.29 5.75
CA TYR A 92 -2.54 -36.08 4.30
C TYR A 92 -1.35 -36.88 3.78
N GLU A 93 -1.58 -37.57 2.68
CA GLU A 93 -0.52 -38.06 1.81
C GLU A 93 -0.49 -37.14 0.58
N VAL A 94 0.66 -36.50 0.33
CA VAL A 94 0.83 -35.55 -0.77
C VAL A 94 1.87 -36.08 -1.72
N ASN A 95 1.44 -36.44 -2.94
CA ASN A 95 2.30 -36.98 -3.98
C ASN A 95 2.43 -35.98 -5.14
N PHE A 96 3.66 -35.61 -5.49
CA PHE A 96 3.96 -34.70 -6.61
C PHE A 96 4.41 -35.50 -7.83
N ASN A 97 3.47 -35.93 -8.66
CA ASN A 97 3.74 -36.79 -9.82
C ASN A 97 3.43 -36.06 -11.13
N HIS A 98 4.47 -35.60 -11.84
CA HIS A 98 4.38 -35.07 -13.19
C HIS A 98 5.72 -35.25 -13.92
N THR A 99 5.68 -35.30 -15.24
CA THR A 99 6.87 -35.43 -16.12
C THR A 99 7.21 -34.11 -16.83
N GLY A 100 6.36 -33.08 -16.68
CA GLY A 100 6.51 -31.77 -17.30
C GLY A 100 5.75 -30.70 -16.50
N LEU A 101 5.86 -29.43 -16.89
CA LEU A 101 5.24 -28.33 -16.13
C LEU A 101 3.72 -28.53 -16.00
N PRO A 102 3.17 -28.57 -14.76
CA PRO A 102 1.76 -28.86 -14.51
C PRO A 102 0.88 -27.62 -14.74
N THR A 103 0.89 -27.07 -15.96
CA THR A 103 0.22 -25.81 -16.33
C THR A 103 -1.31 -25.85 -16.19
N ASN A 104 -1.89 -27.06 -16.21
CA ASN A 104 -3.34 -27.27 -16.07
C ASN A 104 -3.79 -27.49 -14.61
N ASP A 105 -2.86 -27.67 -13.67
CA ASP A 105 -3.20 -27.84 -12.25
C ASP A 105 -3.14 -26.51 -11.51
N ARG A 106 -4.32 -25.94 -11.23
CA ARG A 106 -4.46 -24.63 -10.58
C ARG A 106 -4.05 -24.62 -9.10
N ARG A 107 -3.64 -25.77 -8.54
CA ARG A 107 -2.99 -25.87 -7.23
C ARG A 107 -1.49 -25.56 -7.30
N VAL A 108 -0.91 -25.61 -8.50
CA VAL A 108 0.52 -25.40 -8.71
C VAL A 108 0.75 -24.01 -9.29
N THR A 109 1.66 -23.26 -8.67
CA THR A 109 2.10 -21.96 -9.16
C THR A 109 3.56 -22.02 -9.58
N ILE A 110 3.76 -21.86 -10.88
CA ILE A 110 4.70 -20.94 -11.53
C ILE A 110 5.49 -19.96 -10.64
N ILE A 111 6.54 -20.33 -9.88
CA ILE A 111 7.45 -19.27 -9.38
C ILE A 111 8.42 -19.00 -10.52
N ASP A 112 7.99 -18.07 -11.38
CA ASP A 112 8.69 -17.74 -12.61
C ASP A 112 10.04 -17.06 -12.29
N PRO A 113 11.18 -17.68 -12.64
CA PRO A 113 12.48 -17.06 -12.43
C PRO A 113 12.84 -16.03 -13.50
N ILE A 114 11.99 -15.86 -14.53
CA ILE A 114 12.23 -14.93 -15.63
C ILE A 114 12.48 -13.53 -15.05
N PRO A 115 13.62 -12.89 -15.36
CA PRO A 115 13.89 -11.53 -14.92
C PRO A 115 12.77 -10.56 -15.28
N ALA A 116 12.53 -9.57 -14.43
CA ALA A 116 11.52 -8.55 -14.64
C ALA A 116 11.76 -7.74 -15.93
N SER A 117 13.01 -7.73 -16.41
CA SER A 117 13.45 -7.10 -17.65
C SER A 117 13.12 -7.87 -18.92
N GLU A 118 12.98 -9.19 -18.84
CA GLU A 118 12.69 -10.02 -20.01
C GLU A 118 11.22 -9.87 -20.40
N ASN A 119 10.89 -9.69 -21.68
CA ASN A 119 9.52 -9.52 -22.19
C ASN A 119 8.73 -8.38 -21.47
N ASN A 120 9.41 -7.31 -21.06
CA ASN A 120 8.81 -6.17 -20.39
C ASN A 120 9.29 -4.86 -21.03
N ASN A 121 8.61 -4.42 -22.09
CA ASN A 121 8.96 -3.18 -22.80
C ASN A 121 8.03 -2.00 -22.46
N ASN A 122 7.25 -2.12 -21.38
CA ASN A 122 6.26 -1.13 -21.00
C ASN A 122 6.91 0.02 -20.23
N LEU A 123 7.56 0.93 -20.95
CA LEU A 123 8.14 2.14 -20.39
C LEU A 123 7.03 3.11 -19.95
N VAL A 124 7.01 3.43 -18.67
CA VAL A 124 6.08 4.41 -18.08
C VAL A 124 6.84 5.63 -17.55
N PRO A 125 6.19 6.80 -17.48
CA PRO A 125 6.79 7.96 -16.83
C PRO A 125 6.97 7.70 -15.33
N THR A 126 8.08 8.20 -14.78
CA THR A 126 8.44 7.97 -13.39
C THR A 126 7.63 8.86 -12.45
N ALA A 127 7.12 8.28 -11.37
CA ALA A 127 6.61 8.99 -10.20
C ALA A 127 7.06 8.27 -8.93
N ASN A 128 6.79 8.82 -7.75
CA ASN A 128 7.10 8.14 -6.49
C ASN A 128 6.13 6.99 -6.15
N CYS A 129 4.96 6.95 -6.82
CA CYS A 129 4.02 5.84 -6.74
C CYS A 129 3.62 5.38 -8.16
N PHE A 130 3.49 4.07 -8.34
CA PHE A 130 2.98 3.47 -9.57
C PHE A 130 1.67 2.73 -9.27
N MET A 131 0.60 3.08 -9.98
CA MET A 131 -0.64 2.29 -9.98
C MET A 131 -0.53 1.20 -11.05
N VAL A 132 -0.65 -0.05 -10.64
CA VAL A 132 -0.40 -1.20 -11.52
C VAL A 132 -1.46 -2.26 -11.26
N ALA A 133 -2.14 -2.72 -12.32
CA ALA A 133 -3.07 -3.83 -12.19
C ALA A 133 -2.35 -5.12 -11.76
N PRO A 134 -3.00 -6.03 -11.00
CA PRO A 134 -2.46 -7.37 -10.77
C PRO A 134 -1.99 -8.03 -12.08
N GLY A 135 -0.77 -8.56 -12.08
CA GLY A 135 -0.14 -9.17 -13.26
C GLY A 135 0.55 -8.19 -14.21
N GLY A 136 0.50 -6.89 -13.91
CA GLY A 136 1.16 -5.87 -14.68
C GLY A 136 2.70 -5.98 -14.66
N ALA A 137 3.31 -5.49 -15.73
CA ALA A 137 4.75 -5.32 -15.85
C ALA A 137 5.03 -3.94 -16.45
N PHE A 138 6.06 -3.27 -15.96
CA PHE A 138 6.46 -1.94 -16.43
C PHE A 138 7.95 -1.71 -16.18
N CYS A 139 8.49 -0.66 -16.79
CA CYS A 139 9.80 -0.15 -16.47
C CYS A 139 9.84 1.37 -16.51
N PHE A 140 10.81 1.97 -15.82
CA PHE A 140 10.93 3.43 -15.72
C PHE A 140 12.38 3.86 -15.50
N ASN A 141 12.70 5.13 -15.78
CA ASN A 141 14.01 5.70 -15.46
C ASN A 141 14.02 6.22 -14.01
N PRO A 142 14.83 5.67 -13.10
CA PRO A 142 14.81 6.07 -11.69
C PRO A 142 15.30 7.50 -11.43
N TYR A 143 16.06 8.07 -12.36
CA TYR A 143 16.66 9.41 -12.24
C TYR A 143 15.79 10.52 -12.81
N LYS A 144 14.54 10.21 -13.20
CA LYS A 144 13.57 11.19 -13.70
C LYS A 144 12.29 11.12 -12.87
N TYR A 145 11.43 12.12 -13.03
CA TYR A 145 10.05 12.13 -12.54
C TYR A 145 9.20 13.00 -13.46
N GLU A 146 7.91 12.68 -13.63
CA GLU A 146 7.01 13.48 -14.45
C GLU A 146 6.37 14.59 -13.63
N VAL A 147 6.32 15.80 -14.19
CA VAL A 147 5.56 16.93 -13.67
C VAL A 147 4.73 17.50 -14.80
N ASN A 148 3.40 17.56 -14.61
CA ASN A 148 2.50 18.12 -15.61
C ASN A 148 2.66 17.49 -17.02
N GLY A 149 3.01 16.21 -17.10
CA GLY A 149 3.25 15.51 -18.35
C GLY A 149 4.65 15.58 -18.94
N GLU A 150 5.55 16.33 -18.32
CA GLU A 150 6.90 16.53 -18.83
C GLU A 150 7.92 15.79 -17.96
N PRO A 151 8.82 14.99 -18.55
CA PRO A 151 9.92 14.38 -17.82
C PRO A 151 10.86 15.44 -17.24
N THR A 152 11.08 15.37 -15.93
CA THR A 152 11.98 16.25 -15.18
C THR A 152 13.07 15.43 -14.52
N GLU A 153 14.26 16.01 -14.36
CA GLU A 153 15.41 15.33 -13.75
C GLU A 153 15.29 15.26 -12.23
N ASN A 154 15.50 14.07 -11.64
CA ASN A 154 15.65 13.91 -10.20
C ASN A 154 17.07 14.31 -9.78
N THR A 155 17.33 15.61 -9.73
CA THR A 155 18.64 16.18 -9.41
C THR A 155 19.16 15.75 -8.04
N LEU A 156 18.27 15.53 -7.07
CA LEU A 156 18.64 15.07 -5.73
C LEU A 156 19.14 13.62 -5.72
N LEU A 157 18.43 12.70 -6.38
CA LEU A 157 18.91 11.33 -6.48
C LEU A 157 20.18 11.24 -7.32
N LYS A 158 20.26 12.03 -8.41
CA LYS A 158 21.47 12.12 -9.24
C LYS A 158 22.67 12.56 -8.42
N SER A 159 22.53 13.58 -7.56
CA SER A 159 23.64 14.04 -6.70
C SER A 159 24.07 12.98 -5.69
N TRP A 160 23.13 12.22 -5.13
CA TRP A 160 23.45 11.07 -4.26
C TRP A 160 24.11 9.90 -5.01
N CYS A 161 24.04 9.90 -6.34
CA CYS A 161 24.56 8.86 -7.24
C CYS A 161 25.74 9.35 -8.10
N GLU A 162 26.35 10.49 -7.76
CA GLU A 162 27.46 11.08 -8.54
C GLU A 162 28.68 10.17 -8.56
N SER A 163 29.10 9.69 -7.37
CA SER A 163 30.28 8.82 -7.20
C SER A 163 30.04 7.43 -7.78
N ALA A 164 28.91 6.82 -7.44
CA ALA A 164 28.48 5.53 -7.96
C ALA A 164 26.97 5.58 -8.20
N LYS A 165 26.56 5.10 -9.37
CA LYS A 165 25.15 5.03 -9.75
C LYS A 165 24.43 3.94 -8.93
N ILE A 166 23.13 3.81 -9.08
CA ILE A 166 22.37 2.70 -8.49
C ILE A 166 23.00 1.37 -8.92
N GLN A 167 23.28 0.51 -7.94
CA GLN A 167 23.96 -0.77 -8.16
C GLN A 167 22.98 -1.94 -8.20
N SER A 168 21.91 -1.86 -7.40
CA SER A 168 20.89 -2.89 -7.37
C SER A 168 19.54 -2.33 -6.96
N VAL A 169 18.50 -3.10 -7.24
CA VAL A 169 17.13 -2.82 -6.83
C VAL A 169 16.56 -4.04 -6.14
N LYS A 170 15.83 -3.83 -5.04
CA LYS A 170 15.21 -4.91 -4.28
C LYS A 170 13.81 -4.51 -3.82
N VAL A 171 12.89 -5.48 -3.83
CA VAL A 171 11.66 -5.41 -3.04
C VAL A 171 12.01 -5.18 -1.57
N LEU A 172 11.49 -4.11 -1.00
CA LEU A 172 11.68 -3.74 0.41
C LEU A 172 10.61 -4.39 1.29
N TRP A 173 9.35 -4.14 0.94
CA TRP A 173 8.19 -4.72 1.61
C TRP A 173 7.00 -4.84 0.66
N GLN A 174 6.01 -5.64 1.04
CA GLN A 174 4.74 -5.80 0.35
C GLN A 174 3.64 -6.21 1.32
N THR A 175 2.39 -5.88 1.01
CA THR A 175 1.22 -6.44 1.68
C THR A 175 0.92 -7.83 1.10
N LYS A 176 0.05 -8.57 1.79
CA LYS A 176 -0.73 -9.62 1.14
C LYS A 176 -2.07 -9.04 0.68
N GLU A 177 -2.72 -9.77 -0.20
CA GLU A 177 -3.94 -9.30 -0.87
C GLU A 177 -5.14 -9.06 0.07
N ASN A 178 -5.15 -9.67 1.27
CA ASN A 178 -6.21 -9.58 2.27
C ASN A 178 -5.65 -9.23 3.66
N GLY A 179 -4.73 -8.27 3.73
CA GLY A 179 -4.06 -7.88 4.97
C GLY A 179 -2.96 -8.86 5.37
N ASP A 180 -3.24 -9.75 6.32
CA ASP A 180 -2.27 -10.72 6.87
C ASP A 180 -2.27 -12.06 6.11
N ILE A 181 -3.28 -12.28 5.26
CA ILE A 181 -3.54 -13.55 4.58
C ILE A 181 -3.56 -13.41 3.07
N GLY A 182 -3.41 -14.56 2.40
CA GLY A 182 -3.37 -14.65 0.95
C GLY A 182 -1.96 -14.49 0.39
N ASP A 183 -1.91 -14.16 -0.89
CA ASP A 183 -0.65 -14.09 -1.64
C ASP A 183 0.03 -12.72 -1.54
N PRO A 184 1.38 -12.68 -1.53
CA PRO A 184 2.15 -11.44 -1.62
C PRO A 184 1.88 -10.74 -2.96
N VAL A 185 1.62 -9.44 -2.92
CA VAL A 185 1.10 -8.70 -4.09
C VAL A 185 2.13 -8.42 -5.19
N LEU A 186 3.42 -8.39 -4.85
CA LEU A 186 4.49 -8.30 -5.84
C LEU A 186 4.98 -9.69 -6.28
N GLY A 187 4.85 -10.68 -5.39
CA GLY A 187 5.29 -12.06 -5.60
C GLY A 187 6.34 -12.51 -4.59
N VAL A 188 6.99 -13.64 -4.87
CA VAL A 188 8.06 -14.21 -4.03
C VAL A 188 9.36 -14.16 -4.83
N VAL A 189 10.42 -13.62 -4.23
CA VAL A 189 11.73 -13.49 -4.86
C VAL A 189 12.45 -14.83 -5.03
N ASN A 190 13.40 -14.88 -5.98
CA ASN A 190 14.24 -16.06 -6.19
C ASN A 190 15.05 -16.40 -4.93
N SER A 191 15.61 -15.42 -4.24
CA SER A 191 16.29 -15.56 -2.95
C SER A 191 16.37 -14.22 -2.21
N SER A 192 16.97 -14.19 -1.02
CA SER A 192 17.25 -12.95 -0.26
C SER A 192 18.11 -11.94 -1.02
N ASP A 193 18.88 -12.41 -2.00
CA ASP A 193 19.85 -11.60 -2.74
C ASP A 193 19.52 -11.47 -4.24
N ASP A 194 18.68 -12.36 -4.77
CA ASP A 194 18.19 -12.31 -6.14
C ASP A 194 16.69 -11.99 -6.17
N HIS A 195 16.37 -10.71 -6.40
CA HIS A 195 15.00 -10.23 -6.54
C HIS A 195 14.61 -10.04 -8.02
N LYS A 196 15.44 -10.50 -8.97
CA LYS A 196 15.34 -10.14 -10.39
C LYS A 196 14.03 -10.55 -11.03
N ASN A 197 13.37 -11.60 -10.55
CA ASN A 197 12.06 -12.00 -11.05
C ASN A 197 10.94 -10.99 -10.77
N ILE A 198 11.14 -10.09 -9.79
CA ILE A 198 10.18 -9.03 -9.45
C ILE A 198 10.72 -7.65 -9.84
N VAL A 199 12.00 -7.38 -9.53
CA VAL A 199 12.65 -6.11 -9.84
C VAL A 199 14.05 -6.31 -10.39
N ASP A 200 14.34 -5.69 -11.53
CA ASP A 200 15.63 -5.79 -12.20
C ASP A 200 16.12 -4.42 -12.68
N LEU A 201 17.44 -4.22 -12.72
CA LEU A 201 18.07 -2.98 -13.14
C LEU A 201 18.93 -3.23 -14.37
N ILE A 202 18.63 -2.55 -15.47
CA ILE A 202 19.41 -2.61 -16.71
C ILE A 202 19.97 -1.22 -17.02
N ASN A 203 21.20 -1.17 -17.55
CA ASN A 203 21.96 0.06 -17.84
C ASN A 203 22.09 0.97 -16.59
N GLY A 204 22.26 0.38 -15.41
CA GLY A 204 22.28 1.12 -14.14
C GLY A 204 23.40 2.16 -14.03
N ASP A 205 24.44 2.03 -14.84
CA ASP A 205 25.62 2.89 -14.95
C ASP A 205 25.39 4.19 -15.75
N ASP A 206 24.28 4.31 -16.47
CA ASP A 206 23.96 5.45 -17.34
C ASP A 206 22.67 6.15 -16.86
N PHE A 207 22.76 7.44 -16.53
CA PHE A 207 21.61 8.20 -16.01
C PHE A 207 20.42 8.28 -16.98
N ASP A 208 20.66 8.29 -18.29
CA ASP A 208 19.61 8.44 -19.28
C ASP A 208 19.04 7.09 -19.73
N LYS A 209 19.87 6.05 -19.73
CA LYS A 209 19.49 4.70 -20.16
C LYS A 209 19.07 3.76 -19.04
N ALA A 210 19.37 4.07 -17.77
CA ALA A 210 19.00 3.25 -16.64
C ALA A 210 17.49 2.98 -16.62
N ARG A 211 17.12 1.71 -16.46
CA ARG A 211 15.74 1.27 -16.33
C ARG A 211 15.60 0.30 -15.17
N ILE A 212 14.67 0.61 -14.27
CA ILE A 212 14.16 -0.34 -13.29
C ILE A 212 12.94 -1.01 -13.91
N TYR A 213 13.00 -2.33 -14.04
CA TYR A 213 11.89 -3.17 -14.49
C TYR A 213 11.20 -3.77 -13.29
N CYS A 214 9.87 -3.80 -13.33
CA CYS A 214 9.01 -4.28 -12.25
C CYS A 214 7.95 -5.23 -12.79
N ARG A 215 7.66 -6.29 -12.03
CA ARG A 215 6.51 -7.19 -12.21
C ARG A 215 5.68 -7.24 -10.92
N VAL A 216 4.37 -7.40 -11.06
CA VAL A 216 3.47 -7.62 -9.92
C VAL A 216 2.66 -8.91 -10.11
N ALA A 217 2.25 -9.54 -9.02
CA ALA A 217 1.64 -10.87 -9.08
C ALA A 217 0.24 -10.84 -9.76
N PRO A 218 -0.06 -11.73 -10.73
CA PRO A 218 -1.33 -11.76 -11.47
C PRO A 218 -2.52 -12.27 -10.66
N ASN A 219 -2.29 -13.21 -9.76
CA ASN A 219 -3.35 -13.94 -9.07
C ASN A 219 -3.66 -13.32 -7.69
N THR A 220 -3.71 -11.98 -7.62
CA THR A 220 -4.02 -11.24 -6.39
C THR A 220 -5.15 -10.23 -6.56
N THR A 221 -5.79 -9.85 -5.45
CA THR A 221 -6.83 -8.79 -5.44
C THR A 221 -6.27 -7.38 -5.26
N GLY A 222 -4.95 -7.21 -5.35
CA GLY A 222 -4.27 -5.93 -5.14
C GLY A 222 -3.83 -5.68 -3.70
N GLY A 223 -3.17 -4.55 -3.48
CA GLY A 223 -2.54 -4.15 -2.23
C GLY A 223 -1.42 -3.13 -2.50
N SER A 224 -0.30 -3.23 -1.78
CA SER A 224 0.83 -2.33 -1.99
C SER A 224 2.17 -2.99 -1.71
N GLY A 225 3.22 -2.48 -2.34
CA GLY A 225 4.60 -2.80 -1.96
C GLY A 225 5.52 -1.59 -2.14
N ALA A 226 6.75 -1.71 -1.68
CA ALA A 226 7.81 -0.77 -1.99
C ALA A 226 9.02 -1.50 -2.53
N ILE A 227 9.67 -0.85 -3.49
CA ILE A 227 10.96 -1.26 -4.04
C ILE A 227 11.97 -0.17 -3.71
N ALA A 228 13.23 -0.54 -3.55
CA ALA A 228 14.30 0.38 -3.21
C ALA A 228 15.51 0.19 -4.13
N ALA A 229 16.18 1.29 -4.44
CA ALA A 229 17.47 1.33 -5.12
C ALA A 229 18.59 1.41 -4.09
N TYR A 230 19.69 0.71 -4.33
CA TYR A 230 20.80 0.55 -3.40
C TYR A 230 22.13 0.97 -4.03
N ASN A 231 23.02 1.52 -3.20
CA ASN A 231 24.43 1.75 -3.57
C ASN A 231 25.28 0.47 -3.38
N GLU A 232 26.59 0.57 -3.64
CA GLU A 232 27.55 -0.53 -3.51
C GLU A 232 27.62 -1.11 -2.08
N SER A 233 27.41 -0.27 -1.07
CA SER A 233 27.43 -0.67 0.34
C SER A 233 26.11 -1.28 0.82
N GLY A 234 25.09 -1.39 -0.04
CA GLY A 234 23.78 -1.91 0.33
C GLY A 234 22.91 -0.91 1.11
N GLU A 235 23.22 0.38 1.07
CA GLU A 235 22.37 1.44 1.63
C GLU A 235 21.32 1.89 0.61
N ILE A 236 20.11 2.20 1.09
CA ILE A 236 19.03 2.69 0.23
C ILE A 236 19.34 4.12 -0.25
N LEU A 237 19.17 4.33 -1.54
CA LEU A 237 19.28 5.63 -2.23
C LEU A 237 17.91 6.30 -2.37
N TRP A 238 16.94 5.53 -2.86
CA TRP A 238 15.57 5.96 -3.11
C TRP A 238 14.64 4.74 -3.04
N SER A 239 13.35 5.00 -2.89
CA SER A 239 12.31 3.96 -2.89
C SER A 239 11.06 4.45 -3.61
N TRP A 240 10.29 3.51 -4.13
CA TRP A 240 9.06 3.77 -4.87
C TRP A 240 7.93 2.90 -4.34
N HIS A 241 6.75 3.49 -4.22
CA HIS A 241 5.53 2.79 -3.82
C HIS A 241 4.87 2.15 -5.05
N ILE A 242 4.62 0.85 -4.99
CA ILE A 242 3.88 0.12 -6.01
C ILE A 242 2.48 -0.13 -5.46
N TRP A 243 1.50 0.60 -5.94
CA TRP A 243 0.09 0.40 -5.60
C TRP A 243 -0.53 -0.58 -6.58
N VAL A 244 -0.66 -1.84 -6.14
CA VAL A 244 -1.24 -2.91 -6.97
C VAL A 244 -2.76 -2.81 -6.89
N THR A 245 -3.42 -2.39 -7.95
CA THR A 245 -4.87 -2.10 -7.95
C THR A 245 -5.45 -2.11 -9.36
N ASP A 246 -6.70 -2.55 -9.49
CA ASP A 246 -7.48 -2.41 -10.72
C ASP A 246 -8.05 -1.00 -10.92
N TYR A 247 -8.05 -0.19 -9.85
CA TYR A 247 -8.37 1.23 -9.88
C TYR A 247 -7.37 1.98 -10.75
N SER A 248 -7.86 2.54 -11.85
CA SER A 248 -7.07 3.17 -12.91
C SER A 248 -7.87 4.29 -13.59
N PRO A 249 -8.35 5.31 -12.84
CA PRO A 249 -8.98 6.48 -13.45
C PRO A 249 -8.03 7.17 -14.43
N ASP A 250 -8.61 7.83 -15.44
CA ASP A 250 -7.84 8.69 -16.33
C ASP A 250 -7.26 9.89 -15.54
N ALA A 251 -5.95 10.08 -15.63
CA ALA A 251 -5.22 11.20 -15.02
C ALA A 251 -5.44 12.53 -15.76
N ARG A 252 -6.19 12.51 -16.86
CA ARG A 252 -6.64 13.68 -17.63
C ARG A 252 -8.16 13.72 -17.73
N GLY A 253 -8.70 14.82 -18.23
CA GLY A 253 -10.10 15.09 -18.47
C GLY A 253 -10.79 15.70 -17.25
N ASN A 254 -11.37 16.88 -17.43
CA ASN A 254 -11.99 17.70 -16.38
C ASN A 254 -13.46 17.32 -16.07
N ASN A 255 -13.74 16.01 -15.99
CA ASN A 255 -15.08 15.47 -15.79
C ASN A 255 -15.17 14.60 -14.55
N ASP A 256 -16.35 14.61 -13.93
CA ASP A 256 -16.73 13.63 -12.90
C ASP A 256 -17.05 12.29 -13.57
N VAL A 257 -16.55 11.19 -13.00
CA VAL A 257 -16.79 9.83 -13.50
C VAL A 257 -17.22 8.97 -12.32
N GLN A 258 -18.44 8.44 -12.36
CA GLN A 258 -18.97 7.53 -11.33
C GLN A 258 -18.77 6.05 -11.64
N THR A 259 -18.87 5.69 -12.93
CA THR A 259 -18.85 4.32 -13.43
C THR A 259 -17.93 4.17 -14.65
N PRO A 260 -17.22 3.04 -14.79
CA PRO A 260 -17.13 1.94 -13.82
C PRO A 260 -16.34 2.34 -12.56
N VAL A 261 -16.53 1.63 -11.46
CA VAL A 261 -15.95 1.96 -10.13
C VAL A 261 -14.43 2.07 -10.18
N ASN A 262 -13.77 1.22 -10.96
CA ASN A 262 -12.33 1.23 -11.12
C ASN A 262 -11.81 2.39 -11.99
N LYS A 263 -12.68 3.19 -12.61
CA LYS A 263 -12.33 4.41 -13.37
C LYS A 263 -12.83 5.69 -12.69
N ARG A 264 -13.39 5.57 -11.47
CA ARG A 264 -14.04 6.67 -10.77
C ARG A 264 -13.06 7.80 -10.44
N LYS A 265 -13.49 9.05 -10.68
CA LYS A 265 -12.82 10.27 -10.23
C LYS A 265 -13.86 11.35 -9.98
N LEU A 266 -13.67 12.15 -8.94
CA LEU A 266 -14.70 12.96 -8.34
C LEU A 266 -14.40 14.44 -8.54
N LYS A 267 -15.31 15.19 -9.16
CA LYS A 267 -15.14 16.62 -9.39
C LYS A 267 -15.87 17.41 -8.30
N PHE A 268 -15.11 17.86 -7.29
CA PHE A 268 -15.66 18.58 -6.15
C PHE A 268 -16.04 20.01 -6.54
N GLU A 269 -17.33 20.33 -6.59
CA GLU A 269 -17.86 21.63 -6.99
C GLU A 269 -19.06 22.03 -6.11
N TYR A 270 -18.93 23.10 -5.33
CA TYR A 270 -20.04 23.63 -4.53
C TYR A 270 -19.78 25.08 -4.12
N GLY A 271 -20.86 25.87 -4.00
CA GLY A 271 -20.79 27.29 -3.69
C GLY A 271 -19.95 28.05 -4.73
N SER A 272 -19.11 28.98 -4.26
CA SER A 272 -18.19 29.75 -5.11
C SER A 272 -16.92 28.97 -5.51
N TYR A 273 -16.74 27.74 -5.04
CA TYR A 273 -15.56 26.95 -5.31
C TYR A 273 -15.82 25.99 -6.49
N THR A 274 -15.66 26.52 -7.68
CA THR A 274 -15.88 25.85 -8.97
C THR A 274 -14.56 25.73 -9.74
N ASN A 275 -14.45 24.79 -10.68
CA ASN A 275 -13.21 24.54 -11.46
C ASN A 275 -12.09 23.80 -10.71
N ASN A 276 -12.41 22.98 -9.71
CA ASN A 276 -11.46 21.97 -9.24
C ASN A 276 -11.24 20.93 -10.32
N PHE A 277 -10.01 20.47 -10.47
CA PHE A 277 -9.75 19.23 -11.19
C PHE A 277 -10.36 18.03 -10.45
N PRO A 278 -10.75 16.98 -11.19
CA PRO A 278 -11.14 15.71 -10.60
C PRO A 278 -10.09 15.14 -9.64
N MET A 279 -10.57 14.60 -8.53
CA MET A 279 -9.81 13.94 -7.49
C MET A 279 -10.02 12.43 -7.55
N MET A 280 -9.05 11.64 -7.10
CA MET A 280 -9.26 10.21 -6.89
C MET A 280 -10.41 9.96 -5.90
N ASP A 281 -11.14 8.86 -6.06
CA ASP A 281 -12.26 8.50 -5.19
C ASP A 281 -11.83 7.93 -3.83
N ARG A 282 -10.53 7.67 -3.64
CA ARG A 282 -9.94 7.04 -2.47
C ARG A 282 -8.57 7.63 -2.14
N ASN A 283 -8.12 7.38 -0.92
CA ASN A 283 -6.80 7.80 -0.47
C ASN A 283 -5.69 6.98 -1.15
N LEU A 284 -4.48 7.52 -1.16
CA LEU A 284 -3.34 6.86 -1.82
C LEU A 284 -3.02 5.51 -1.17
N GLY A 285 -2.97 4.46 -2.00
CA GLY A 285 -2.73 3.09 -1.54
C GLY A 285 -3.95 2.38 -0.92
N ALA A 286 -5.14 3.00 -0.92
CA ALA A 286 -6.35 2.38 -0.40
C ALA A 286 -6.82 1.23 -1.31
N SER A 287 -7.36 0.16 -0.73
CA SER A 287 -7.91 -0.96 -1.50
C SER A 287 -9.28 -0.63 -2.09
N ALA A 288 -10.04 0.27 -1.47
CA ALA A 288 -11.39 0.60 -1.89
C ALA A 288 -11.73 2.10 -1.76
N GLY A 289 -12.68 2.55 -2.58
CA GLY A 289 -13.29 3.88 -2.54
C GLY A 289 -14.80 3.73 -2.61
N TYR A 290 -15.52 4.45 -1.74
CA TYR A 290 -16.96 4.34 -1.60
C TYR A 290 -17.64 5.69 -1.84
N ILE A 291 -18.84 5.64 -2.42
CA ILE A 291 -19.75 6.77 -2.57
C ILE A 291 -21.00 6.63 -1.68
N GLU A 292 -21.09 5.52 -0.95
CA GLU A 292 -22.12 5.15 0.02
C GLU A 292 -21.43 4.63 1.29
N LEU A 293 -22.21 4.23 2.31
CA LEU A 293 -21.62 3.63 3.50
C LEU A 293 -21.01 2.26 3.16
N PRO A 294 -19.73 2.01 3.54
CA PRO A 294 -19.18 0.67 3.48
C PRO A 294 -20.00 -0.29 4.36
N PRO A 295 -20.19 -1.55 3.94
CA PRO A 295 -21.12 -2.47 4.59
C PRO A 295 -20.69 -2.91 6.00
N ASP A 296 -19.39 -2.90 6.29
CA ASP A 296 -18.84 -3.32 7.58
C ASP A 296 -17.52 -2.59 7.92
N ASP A 297 -17.01 -2.81 9.13
CA ASP A 297 -15.80 -2.14 9.62
C ASP A 297 -14.52 -2.53 8.84
N LEU A 298 -14.46 -3.74 8.26
CA LEU A 298 -13.33 -4.14 7.42
C LEU A 298 -13.32 -3.32 6.13
N GLU A 299 -14.47 -3.19 5.47
CA GLU A 299 -14.60 -2.38 4.25
C GLU A 299 -14.36 -0.89 4.52
N LYS A 300 -14.71 -0.37 5.71
CA LYS A 300 -14.28 0.99 6.12
C LYS A 300 -12.76 1.09 6.19
N SER A 301 -12.09 0.12 6.82
CA SER A 301 -10.63 0.16 6.97
C SER A 301 -9.88 0.06 5.63
N LYS A 302 -10.47 -0.61 4.62
CA LYS A 302 -9.94 -0.67 3.25
C LYS A 302 -9.90 0.69 2.53
N THR A 303 -10.58 1.71 3.06
CA THR A 303 -10.56 3.08 2.52
C THR A 303 -9.38 3.93 3.02
N ASN A 304 -8.62 3.44 4.01
CA ASN A 304 -7.54 4.19 4.65
C ASN A 304 -6.43 4.54 3.67
N GLY A 305 -5.80 3.51 3.09
CA GLY A 305 -4.53 3.67 2.38
C GLY A 305 -3.35 3.83 3.34
N PHE A 306 -2.34 4.57 2.90
CA PHE A 306 -1.11 4.81 3.67
C PHE A 306 -1.02 6.26 4.17
N TYR A 307 -0.18 6.46 5.17
CA TYR A 307 0.07 7.73 5.83
C TYR A 307 1.44 8.27 5.44
N TYR A 308 1.61 9.58 5.45
CA TYR A 308 2.84 10.24 4.99
C TYR A 308 3.23 11.35 5.97
N GLN A 309 4.51 11.45 6.31
CA GLN A 309 5.06 12.62 7.00
C GLN A 309 5.22 13.75 5.99
N TRP A 310 5.08 15.01 6.43
CA TRP A 310 5.19 16.16 5.53
C TRP A 310 6.45 16.10 4.66
N GLY A 311 6.30 16.28 3.36
CA GLY A 311 7.43 16.32 2.43
C GLY A 311 8.13 14.97 2.20
N ARG A 312 7.66 13.86 2.78
CA ARG A 312 8.15 12.51 2.45
C ARG A 312 7.26 11.84 1.41
N LYS A 313 7.92 11.14 0.48
CA LYS A 313 7.25 10.25 -0.48
C LYS A 313 6.94 8.85 0.08
N ASP A 314 7.56 8.49 1.21
CA ASP A 314 7.54 7.12 1.74
C ASP A 314 6.25 6.86 2.53
N PRO A 315 5.53 5.75 2.24
CA PRO A 315 4.27 5.45 2.88
C PRO A 315 4.43 4.70 4.21
N PHE A 316 3.60 5.02 5.20
CA PHE A 316 3.49 4.34 6.49
C PHE A 316 2.16 3.63 6.64
N ARG A 317 2.20 2.41 7.18
CA ARG A 317 1.02 1.56 7.32
C ARG A 317 -0.08 2.19 8.16
N GLY A 318 -1.32 2.00 7.73
CA GLY A 318 -2.52 2.46 8.41
C GLY A 318 -3.15 1.42 9.33
N SER A 319 -4.32 1.78 9.88
CA SER A 319 -5.17 0.82 10.57
C SER A 319 -5.82 -0.16 9.58
N TYR A 320 -5.99 -1.40 10.00
CA TYR A 320 -6.69 -2.44 9.25
C TYR A 320 -7.37 -3.37 10.25
N SER A 321 -8.70 -3.30 10.32
CA SER A 321 -9.48 -3.96 11.37
C SER A 321 -10.94 -4.13 10.93
N ASN A 322 -11.56 -5.22 11.39
CA ASN A 322 -12.98 -5.54 11.23
C ASN A 322 -13.74 -5.29 12.54
N THR A 323 -13.06 -4.71 13.52
CA THR A 323 -13.61 -4.29 14.80
C THR A 323 -13.24 -2.84 15.03
N LYS A 324 -14.13 -2.11 15.72
CA LYS A 324 -13.87 -0.73 16.10
C LYS A 324 -12.70 -0.65 17.07
N ILE A 325 -11.69 0.11 16.68
CA ILE A 325 -10.54 0.46 17.51
C ILE A 325 -10.42 1.99 17.54
N SER A 326 -9.91 2.54 18.64
CA SER A 326 -9.67 3.98 18.79
C SER A 326 -8.22 4.38 18.57
N GLN A 327 -7.29 3.45 18.81
CA GLN A 327 -5.85 3.68 18.70
C GLN A 327 -5.06 2.37 18.59
N VAL A 328 -3.81 2.51 18.15
CA VAL A 328 -2.72 1.54 18.35
C VAL A 328 -1.52 2.31 18.86
N LEU A 329 -1.11 2.07 20.09
CA LEU A 329 -0.01 2.82 20.73
C LEU A 329 1.35 2.31 20.24
N ASN A 330 2.36 3.18 20.28
CA ASN A 330 3.73 2.79 19.95
C ASN A 330 4.24 1.62 20.80
N THR A 331 3.79 1.52 22.05
CA THR A 331 4.12 0.42 22.98
C THR A 331 3.51 -0.92 22.57
N ASP A 332 2.46 -0.92 21.75
CA ASP A 332 1.78 -2.12 21.28
C ASP A 332 2.40 -2.68 19.99
N ILE A 333 3.25 -1.89 19.33
CA ILE A 333 3.89 -2.27 18.06
C ILE A 333 4.93 -3.34 18.33
N LYS A 334 4.71 -4.52 17.74
CA LYS A 334 5.64 -5.65 17.83
C LYS A 334 6.81 -5.46 16.86
N ALA A 335 8.01 -5.78 17.33
CA ALA A 335 9.24 -5.66 16.55
C ALA A 335 9.40 -6.74 15.45
N ASN A 336 8.72 -7.88 15.58
CA ASN A 336 8.94 -9.05 14.72
C ASN A 336 7.65 -9.83 14.38
N ALA A 337 6.47 -9.21 14.54
CA ALA A 337 5.20 -9.84 14.26
C ALA A 337 4.10 -8.82 13.90
N PRO A 338 3.03 -9.26 13.20
CA PRO A 338 1.80 -8.48 13.04
C PRO A 338 1.27 -7.89 14.36
N THR A 339 0.87 -6.62 14.30
CA THR A 339 0.26 -5.89 15.42
C THR A 339 -1.23 -5.76 15.16
N LYS A 340 -2.07 -6.16 16.12
CA LYS A 340 -3.54 -6.15 15.96
C LYS A 340 -4.02 -4.73 15.63
N GLY A 341 -4.86 -4.61 14.61
CA GLY A 341 -5.44 -3.33 14.18
C GLY A 341 -4.55 -2.51 13.24
N LEU A 342 -3.33 -2.96 12.91
CA LEU A 342 -2.46 -2.37 11.91
C LEU A 342 -2.36 -3.26 10.67
N LEU A 343 -2.23 -2.63 9.50
CA LEU A 343 -1.92 -3.35 8.27
C LEU A 343 -0.51 -3.97 8.35
N SER A 344 -0.41 -5.29 8.17
CA SER A 344 0.90 -5.95 8.13
C SER A 344 1.61 -5.76 6.80
N LEU A 345 2.92 -5.63 6.90
CA LEU A 345 3.84 -5.60 5.77
C LEU A 345 4.77 -6.80 5.90
N PHE A 346 5.14 -7.39 4.78
CA PHE A 346 6.01 -8.55 4.67
C PHE A 346 7.21 -8.22 3.80
N LYS A 347 8.34 -8.89 4.03
CA LYS A 347 9.54 -8.76 3.20
C LYS A 347 9.32 -9.40 1.83
N ALA A 348 10.37 -9.37 1.01
CA ALA A 348 10.36 -9.87 -0.36
C ALA A 348 10.03 -11.37 -0.51
N ASP A 349 10.21 -12.16 0.54
CA ASP A 349 9.80 -13.57 0.60
C ASP A 349 8.27 -13.75 0.74
N GLY A 350 7.53 -12.68 1.03
CA GLY A 350 6.08 -12.71 1.28
C GLY A 350 5.68 -13.36 2.61
N LEU A 351 6.65 -13.70 3.47
CA LEU A 351 6.44 -14.46 4.71
C LEU A 351 6.97 -13.73 5.94
N THR A 352 8.21 -13.21 5.87
CA THR A 352 8.85 -12.55 7.00
C THR A 352 8.21 -11.20 7.23
N PHE A 353 7.81 -10.91 8.47
CA PHE A 353 7.24 -9.60 8.81
C PHE A 353 8.25 -8.47 8.58
N TYR A 354 7.78 -7.37 8.01
CA TYR A 354 8.54 -6.13 7.88
C TYR A 354 8.20 -5.18 9.06
N PRO A 355 9.18 -4.89 9.93
CA PRO A 355 8.96 -4.08 11.12
C PRO A 355 8.77 -2.60 10.80
N MET A 356 8.26 -1.86 11.77
CA MET A 356 8.25 -0.39 11.77
C MET A 356 8.69 0.08 13.15
N SER A 357 9.27 1.27 13.20
CA SER A 357 9.63 1.96 14.43
C SER A 357 9.28 3.44 14.32
N VAL A 358 9.09 4.06 15.48
CA VAL A 358 9.09 5.51 15.63
C VAL A 358 10.44 5.90 16.25
N ILE A 359 11.27 6.57 15.47
CA ILE A 359 12.61 6.97 15.87
C ILE A 359 12.54 8.39 16.45
N GLN A 360 13.05 8.55 17.67
CA GLN A 360 13.01 9.82 18.40
C GLN A 360 14.16 10.76 18.02
N LYS A 361 14.21 11.18 16.75
CA LYS A 361 15.26 12.03 16.22
C LYS A 361 14.74 12.88 15.06
N GLN A 362 15.39 14.02 14.81
CA GLN A 362 15.33 14.73 13.53
C GLN A 362 16.45 14.24 12.62
N VAL A 363 16.19 14.15 11.32
CA VAL A 363 17.15 13.62 10.35
C VAL A 363 17.10 14.39 9.04
N SER A 364 18.15 14.30 8.24
CA SER A 364 18.15 14.84 6.88
C SER A 364 17.22 14.05 5.94
N PHE A 365 16.90 14.60 4.77
CA PHE A 365 16.23 13.83 3.71
C PHE A 365 17.01 12.56 3.34
N ARG A 366 18.34 12.64 3.26
CA ARG A 366 19.19 11.50 2.89
C ARG A 366 19.03 10.37 3.90
N ASP A 367 19.12 10.68 5.19
CA ASP A 367 19.00 9.69 6.26
C ASP A 367 17.59 9.10 6.34
N ALA A 368 16.55 9.93 6.20
CA ALA A 368 15.19 9.43 6.15
C ALA A 368 14.96 8.48 4.96
N TYR A 369 15.63 8.71 3.83
CA TYR A 369 15.43 7.92 2.61
C TYR A 369 16.28 6.64 2.61
N LYS A 370 17.30 6.57 3.47
CA LYS A 370 17.96 5.29 3.82
C LYS A 370 17.03 4.36 4.61
N ASP A 371 16.01 4.92 5.26
CA ASP A 371 15.10 4.22 6.16
C ASP A 371 13.61 4.57 5.88
N PRO A 372 13.09 4.16 4.72
CA PRO A 372 11.73 4.49 4.29
C PRO A 372 10.62 3.87 5.15
N GLY A 373 10.93 2.85 5.97
CA GLY A 373 9.94 2.13 6.80
C GLY A 373 9.65 2.75 8.16
N ASN A 374 10.52 3.66 8.63
CA ASN A 374 10.42 4.25 9.97
C ASN A 374 9.99 5.73 9.92
N MET A 375 9.24 6.12 10.95
CA MET A 375 8.83 7.51 11.15
C MET A 375 9.78 8.20 12.13
N TYR A 376 10.11 9.45 11.84
CA TYR A 376 10.95 10.28 12.70
C TYR A 376 10.10 11.27 13.47
N LYS A 377 10.07 11.18 14.80
CA LYS A 377 9.24 12.01 15.66
C LYS A 377 9.95 12.33 16.96
N ILE A 378 10.24 13.61 17.22
CA ILE A 378 10.69 14.03 18.55
C ILE A 378 9.46 14.28 19.44
N PRO A 379 9.32 13.61 20.59
CA PRO A 379 8.15 13.76 21.46
C PRO A 379 8.00 15.16 22.08
N THR A 380 9.11 15.85 22.34
CA THR A 380 9.13 17.17 22.99
C THR A 380 10.14 18.09 22.33
N GLY A 381 9.78 19.35 22.10
CA GLY A 381 10.73 20.38 21.66
C GLY A 381 10.92 20.53 20.14
N SER A 382 10.43 19.60 19.31
CA SER A 382 10.37 19.82 17.85
C SER A 382 9.15 19.19 17.22
N ASN A 383 8.41 19.97 16.43
CA ASN A 383 7.27 19.52 15.64
C ASN A 383 7.66 19.12 14.20
N GLN A 384 8.95 19.17 13.88
CA GLN A 384 9.55 18.71 12.63
C GLN A 384 10.15 17.31 12.77
N TRP A 385 10.11 16.54 11.69
CA TRP A 385 10.88 15.31 11.58
C TRP A 385 12.26 15.54 10.93
N ILE A 386 12.42 16.64 10.19
CA ILE A 386 13.67 16.99 9.51
C ILE A 386 14.56 17.85 10.40
N ASP A 387 15.88 17.72 10.27
CA ASP A 387 16.88 18.53 11.01
C ASP A 387 17.15 19.91 10.38
N ASN A 388 16.86 20.09 9.10
CA ASN A 388 17.02 21.34 8.38
C ASN A 388 15.80 21.66 7.50
N ALA A 389 15.01 22.64 7.91
CA ALA A 389 13.77 23.04 7.25
C ALA A 389 13.99 24.14 6.20
N THR A 390 14.50 23.76 5.04
CA THR A 390 14.75 24.67 3.90
C THR A 390 13.46 25.10 3.18
N ASP A 391 13.55 26.06 2.25
CA ASP A 391 12.42 26.43 1.39
C ASP A 391 12.00 25.28 0.45
N ASP A 392 12.94 24.43 0.02
CA ASP A 392 12.62 23.21 -0.74
C ASP A 392 11.76 22.25 0.09
N TYR A 393 12.11 22.06 1.37
CA TYR A 393 11.31 21.28 2.29
C TYR A 393 9.91 21.90 2.52
N ARG A 394 9.83 23.24 2.60
CA ARG A 394 8.56 23.98 2.69
C ARG A 394 7.65 23.73 1.48
N LYS A 395 8.24 23.45 0.31
CA LYS A 395 7.57 23.22 -0.97
C LYS A 395 7.68 21.78 -1.46
N ALA A 396 8.03 20.83 -0.60
CA ALA A 396 8.46 19.48 -1.00
C ALA A 396 7.45 18.73 -1.91
N TRP A 397 6.16 19.05 -1.78
CA TRP A 397 5.07 18.49 -2.58
C TRP A 397 4.54 19.41 -3.70
N GLY A 398 5.24 20.49 -4.03
CA GLY A 398 4.89 21.38 -5.15
C GLY A 398 4.04 22.60 -4.77
N ALA A 399 3.95 22.90 -3.48
CA ALA A 399 3.36 24.14 -2.93
C ALA A 399 1.89 24.40 -3.33
N GLY A 400 1.15 23.37 -3.71
CA GLY A 400 -0.22 23.47 -4.22
C GLY A 400 -0.35 24.01 -5.65
N ILE A 401 0.79 24.33 -6.31
CA ILE A 401 0.84 24.88 -7.66
C ILE A 401 1.08 23.77 -8.69
N GLY A 402 1.93 22.80 -8.34
CA GLY A 402 2.26 21.65 -9.20
C GLY A 402 2.63 20.44 -8.36
N LYS A 403 3.28 19.47 -8.98
CA LYS A 403 3.81 18.27 -8.32
C LYS A 403 5.27 18.48 -7.93
N GLY A 404 5.60 18.24 -6.66
CA GLY A 404 6.97 18.31 -6.17
C GLY A 404 7.73 16.99 -6.31
N LEU A 405 9.06 17.05 -6.21
CA LEU A 405 9.93 15.87 -6.28
C LEU A 405 9.57 14.80 -5.24
N HIS A 406 9.09 15.20 -4.07
CA HIS A 406 8.73 14.31 -2.97
C HIS A 406 7.23 14.00 -2.91
N ASP A 407 6.44 14.49 -3.87
CA ASP A 407 5.00 14.20 -3.94
C ASP A 407 4.79 12.69 -4.15
N PRO A 408 4.05 12.01 -3.27
CA PRO A 408 3.87 10.57 -3.30
C PRO A 408 2.87 10.10 -4.36
N CYS A 409 2.11 11.00 -5.01
CA CYS A 409 1.06 10.59 -5.93
C CYS A 409 1.63 9.97 -7.22
N PRO A 410 0.84 9.15 -7.93
CA PRO A 410 1.22 8.62 -9.23
C PRO A 410 1.35 9.69 -10.32
N THR A 411 1.92 9.30 -11.46
CA THR A 411 2.04 10.12 -12.67
C THR A 411 0.70 10.75 -13.08
N GLY A 412 0.69 12.04 -13.38
CA GLY A 412 -0.51 12.80 -13.73
C GLY A 412 -1.36 13.25 -12.54
N TRP A 413 -0.95 12.90 -11.32
CA TRP A 413 -1.63 13.25 -10.08
C TRP A 413 -0.68 13.93 -9.09
N ARG A 414 -1.22 14.82 -8.26
CA ARG A 414 -0.52 15.50 -7.16
C ARG A 414 -1.39 15.54 -5.91
N ILE A 415 -0.83 15.88 -4.75
CA ILE A 415 -1.62 16.02 -3.53
C ILE A 415 -2.64 17.17 -3.67
N ALA A 416 -3.89 16.92 -3.26
CA ALA A 416 -4.95 17.92 -3.22
C ALA A 416 -4.67 19.03 -2.19
N THR A 417 -5.07 20.26 -2.51
CA THR A 417 -4.87 21.44 -1.63
C THR A 417 -6.07 21.68 -0.73
N MET A 418 -5.92 22.60 0.23
CA MET A 418 -7.00 23.09 1.08
C MET A 418 -8.19 23.58 0.25
N ALA A 419 -7.93 24.29 -0.85
CA ALA A 419 -8.96 24.81 -1.73
C ALA A 419 -9.81 23.69 -2.34
N ASN A 420 -9.24 22.52 -2.58
CA ASN A 420 -9.93 21.40 -3.22
C ASN A 420 -10.94 20.68 -2.30
N TYR A 421 -10.88 20.90 -0.99
CA TYR A 421 -11.81 20.28 -0.02
C TYR A 421 -12.92 21.22 0.46
N ARG A 422 -12.92 22.51 0.06
CA ARG A 422 -13.89 23.51 0.55
C ARG A 422 -15.33 23.20 0.17
N GLN A 423 -15.54 22.42 -0.88
CA GLN A 423 -16.84 22.02 -1.39
C GLN A 423 -17.59 21.02 -0.49
N LEU A 424 -16.89 20.40 0.46
CA LEU A 424 -17.48 19.47 1.42
C LEU A 424 -18.26 20.17 2.54
N PHE A 425 -18.14 21.50 2.66
CA PHE A 425 -18.73 22.31 3.73
C PHE A 425 -20.05 22.95 3.31
N ASN A 426 -20.95 23.20 4.27
CA ASN A 426 -22.15 24.00 4.03
C ASN A 426 -21.79 25.48 3.72
N SER A 427 -20.75 26.01 4.38
CA SER A 427 -20.24 27.37 4.16
C SER A 427 -18.80 27.54 4.66
N GLY A 428 -17.99 28.36 3.98
CA GLY A 428 -16.78 28.99 4.55
C GLY A 428 -15.54 28.12 4.83
N GLY A 429 -15.58 26.80 4.61
CA GLY A 429 -14.42 25.92 4.83
C GLY A 429 -14.11 25.62 6.31
N THR A 430 -15.07 25.84 7.20
CA THR A 430 -15.04 25.43 8.61
C THR A 430 -16.46 25.16 9.10
N GLY A 431 -16.63 24.27 10.08
CA GLY A 431 -17.92 23.92 10.65
C GLY A 431 -18.60 22.75 9.93
N ASN A 432 -19.92 22.83 9.74
CA ASN A 432 -20.73 21.70 9.30
C ASN A 432 -20.40 21.22 7.87
N LEU A 433 -20.22 19.91 7.75
CA LEU A 433 -20.08 19.20 6.48
C LEU A 433 -21.45 18.96 5.82
N ARG A 434 -21.46 18.80 4.50
CA ARG A 434 -22.64 18.44 3.69
C ARG A 434 -22.91 16.93 3.76
N VAL A 435 -23.14 16.41 4.97
CA VAL A 435 -23.30 14.97 5.20
C VAL A 435 -24.64 14.47 4.62
N LYS A 436 -24.59 13.48 3.74
CA LYS A 436 -25.75 12.69 3.29
C LYS A 436 -26.14 11.67 4.35
N GLU A 437 -25.16 10.89 4.78
CA GLU A 437 -25.35 9.79 5.72
C GLU A 437 -24.09 9.60 6.55
N SER A 438 -24.24 9.07 7.77
CA SER A 438 -23.13 8.84 8.69
C SER A 438 -23.26 7.49 9.36
N THR A 439 -22.12 6.86 9.64
CA THR A 439 -22.01 5.70 10.51
C THR A 439 -20.99 6.00 11.61
N SER A 440 -20.86 5.09 12.57
CA SER A 440 -19.76 5.12 13.53
C SER A 440 -18.43 5.14 12.78
N GLY A 441 -17.68 6.23 12.95
CA GLY A 441 -16.35 6.41 12.38
C GLY A 441 -16.30 6.86 10.92
N GLY A 442 -17.41 7.25 10.28
CA GLY A 442 -17.32 7.70 8.88
C GLY A 442 -18.55 8.42 8.34
N TYR A 443 -18.34 9.15 7.24
CA TYR A 443 -19.33 10.04 6.63
C TYR A 443 -19.40 9.85 5.11
N VAL A 444 -20.62 9.80 4.58
CA VAL A 444 -20.90 10.00 3.15
C VAL A 444 -21.27 11.47 2.96
N ILE A 445 -20.50 12.19 2.16
CA ILE A 445 -20.58 13.65 2.04
C ILE A 445 -20.85 14.04 0.59
N TYR A 446 -21.77 14.97 0.38
CA TYR A 446 -22.00 15.60 -0.92
C TYR A 446 -20.84 16.51 -1.31
N TYR A 447 -20.41 16.43 -2.56
CA TYR A 447 -19.32 17.25 -3.07
C TYR A 447 -19.69 18.08 -4.30
N ASP A 448 -20.86 17.85 -4.91
CA ASP A 448 -21.29 18.53 -6.12
C ASP A 448 -22.40 19.57 -5.84
N LYS A 449 -22.67 20.43 -6.83
CA LYS A 449 -23.63 21.54 -6.73
C LYS A 449 -25.06 21.06 -6.56
N ASN A 450 -25.41 19.97 -7.24
CA ASN A 450 -26.77 19.46 -7.30
C ASN A 450 -27.12 18.61 -6.06
N GLY A 451 -26.13 18.27 -5.23
CA GLY A 451 -26.33 17.40 -4.07
C GLY A 451 -26.72 15.99 -4.50
N VAL A 452 -26.10 15.50 -5.56
CA VAL A 452 -26.36 14.17 -6.14
C VAL A 452 -25.20 13.24 -5.84
N ASN A 453 -23.98 13.71 -6.10
CA ASN A 453 -22.77 12.90 -6.00
C ASN A 453 -22.14 13.01 -4.62
N THR A 454 -21.67 11.86 -4.14
CA THR A 454 -21.16 11.69 -2.79
C THR A 454 -19.86 10.93 -2.75
N THR A 455 -19.12 11.10 -1.65
CA THR A 455 -17.90 10.36 -1.37
C THR A 455 -17.85 9.98 0.11
N TYR A 456 -17.25 8.85 0.40
CA TYR A 456 -17.05 8.38 1.76
C TYR A 456 -15.69 8.80 2.31
N PHE A 457 -15.69 9.28 3.55
CA PHE A 457 -14.50 9.54 4.36
C PHE A 457 -14.60 8.77 5.67
N TYR A 458 -13.56 7.99 5.97
CA TYR A 458 -13.40 7.32 7.27
C TYR A 458 -12.58 8.18 8.22
N LEU A 459 -13.00 8.24 9.47
CA LEU A 459 -12.30 8.85 10.60
C LEU A 459 -11.14 7.94 11.02
N ALA A 460 -10.12 7.87 10.15
CA ALA A 460 -9.03 6.90 10.25
C ALA A 460 -7.96 7.26 11.30
N GLY A 461 -8.10 8.38 12.00
CA GLY A 461 -7.06 8.90 12.88
C GLY A 461 -5.81 9.35 12.12
N TYR A 462 -4.68 9.43 12.83
CA TYR A 462 -3.38 9.78 12.29
C TYR A 462 -2.25 9.26 13.19
N TRP A 463 -1.04 9.12 12.64
CA TRP A 463 0.13 8.78 13.44
C TRP A 463 0.62 10.02 14.17
N SER A 464 0.31 10.05 15.47
CA SER A 464 0.85 11.01 16.44
C SER A 464 2.24 10.57 16.96
N GLN A 465 2.83 11.36 17.85
CA GLN A 465 4.03 10.95 18.61
C GLN A 465 3.82 9.73 19.53
N TYR A 466 2.57 9.38 19.87
CA TYR A 466 2.25 8.29 20.79
C TYR A 466 1.79 7.00 20.10
N GLY A 467 1.47 7.07 18.80
CA GLY A 467 0.90 5.97 18.03
C GLY A 467 -0.13 6.45 17.02
N LEU A 468 -0.80 5.51 16.37
CA LEU A 468 -1.95 5.77 15.49
C LEU A 468 -3.17 6.01 16.37
N THR A 469 -3.63 7.26 16.46
CA THR A 469 -4.68 7.67 17.41
C THR A 469 -5.84 8.36 16.70
N GLY A 470 -7.00 8.40 17.36
CA GLY A 470 -8.20 9.06 16.82
C GLY A 470 -8.97 8.22 15.80
N ILE A 471 -8.67 6.92 15.68
CA ILE A 471 -9.40 6.00 14.82
C ILE A 471 -10.87 5.96 15.28
N ASN A 472 -11.81 5.94 14.34
CA ASN A 472 -13.26 6.11 14.57
C ASN A 472 -13.70 7.45 15.19
N GLY A 473 -12.78 8.39 15.49
CA GLY A 473 -13.08 9.65 16.16
C GLY A 473 -12.78 10.90 15.35
N SER A 474 -11.72 10.88 14.55
CA SER A 474 -11.31 12.00 13.69
C SER A 474 -10.55 11.53 12.45
N MET A 475 -10.51 12.37 11.42
CA MET A 475 -9.68 12.16 10.23
C MET A 475 -8.73 13.35 10.08
N TYR A 476 -7.50 13.06 9.64
CA TYR A 476 -6.52 14.07 9.29
C TYR A 476 -5.95 13.74 7.92
N MET A 477 -6.06 14.69 7.00
CA MET A 477 -5.46 14.61 5.69
C MET A 477 -4.52 15.78 5.48
N TRP A 478 -3.39 15.53 4.82
CA TRP A 478 -2.55 16.61 4.34
C TRP A 478 -3.22 17.36 3.19
N CYS A 479 -3.03 18.67 3.20
CA CYS A 479 -3.23 19.52 2.04
C CYS A 479 -1.85 19.81 1.40
N GLY A 480 -1.76 19.71 0.07
CA GLY A 480 -0.50 19.86 -0.69
C GLY A 480 0.02 21.29 -0.82
N ASP A 481 -0.63 22.26 -0.20
CA ASP A 481 -0.17 23.66 -0.09
C ASP A 481 1.20 23.75 0.59
N ALA A 482 2.01 24.75 0.25
CA ALA A 482 3.28 24.95 0.96
C ALA A 482 3.05 25.17 2.46
N LEU A 483 4.01 24.77 3.28
CA LEU A 483 3.95 25.08 4.71
C LEU A 483 3.80 26.59 4.91
N SER A 484 2.93 26.98 5.84
CA SER A 484 2.65 28.37 6.18
C SER A 484 3.87 29.08 6.80
N ARG A 485 4.78 28.30 7.40
CA ARG A 485 6.07 28.72 7.95
C ARG A 485 7.02 27.52 8.03
N THR A 486 8.31 27.77 8.15
CA THR A 486 9.29 26.74 8.51
C THR A 486 9.51 26.80 10.04
N GLY A 487 9.30 25.69 10.74
CA GLY A 487 9.44 25.63 12.21
C GLY A 487 8.60 24.55 12.90
N GLY A 488 8.10 23.56 12.15
CA GLY A 488 7.36 22.43 12.69
C GLY A 488 5.88 22.67 12.90
N SER A 489 5.37 23.88 12.70
CA SER A 489 3.95 24.22 12.84
C SER A 489 3.42 24.91 11.59
N GLY A 490 3.95 24.55 10.43
CA GLY A 490 3.54 25.09 9.14
C GLY A 490 2.51 24.24 8.39
N GLY A 491 2.22 23.03 8.88
CA GLY A 491 1.42 22.06 8.16
C GLY A 491 -0.03 22.49 7.96
N ILE A 492 -0.59 22.18 6.79
CA ILE A 492 -2.01 22.41 6.51
C ILE A 492 -2.75 21.07 6.52
N TYR A 493 -3.66 20.89 7.48
CA TYR A 493 -4.48 19.70 7.62
C TYR A 493 -5.93 19.99 7.25
N PHE A 494 -6.54 19.07 6.51
CA PHE A 494 -7.99 18.92 6.53
C PHE A 494 -8.37 17.96 7.67
N MET A 495 -9.05 18.48 8.67
CA MET A 495 -9.46 17.74 9.86
C MET A 495 -10.98 17.56 9.87
N MET A 496 -11.46 16.31 9.96
CA MET A 496 -12.86 16.00 10.25
C MET A 496 -13.00 15.46 11.68
N GLU A 497 -14.05 15.88 12.37
CA GLU A 497 -14.36 15.49 13.75
C GLU A 497 -15.60 14.59 13.82
N GLY A 498 -15.75 13.84 14.92
CA GLY A 498 -16.89 12.92 15.18
C GLY A 498 -18.27 13.58 15.32
N ASN A 499 -18.36 14.91 15.24
CA ASN A 499 -19.57 15.72 15.39
C ASN A 499 -20.09 16.26 14.04
N LYS A 500 -19.71 15.65 12.91
CA LYS A 500 -20.05 16.07 11.54
C LYS A 500 -19.50 17.46 11.15
N THR A 501 -18.52 17.95 11.88
CA THR A 501 -17.82 19.19 11.53
C THR A 501 -16.42 18.89 11.01
N ALA A 502 -15.87 19.86 10.30
CA ALA A 502 -14.50 19.85 9.85
C ALA A 502 -13.89 21.24 9.94
N LYS A 503 -12.57 21.31 9.81
CA LYS A 503 -11.83 22.58 9.69
C LYS A 503 -10.50 22.35 9.00
N PHE A 504 -9.92 23.45 8.52
CA PHE A 504 -8.52 23.45 8.11
C PHE A 504 -7.64 23.96 9.27
N LEU A 505 -6.66 23.16 9.66
CA LEU A 505 -5.62 23.61 10.59
C LEU A 505 -4.43 24.09 9.78
N THR A 506 -3.94 25.30 10.04
CA THR A 506 -2.76 25.89 9.36
C THR A 506 -1.51 25.89 10.24
N THR A 507 -1.59 25.21 11.37
CA THR A 507 -0.53 25.06 12.39
C THR A 507 -0.19 23.60 12.64
N GLY A 508 -0.37 22.74 11.63
CA GLY A 508 -0.14 21.31 11.71
C GLY A 508 1.33 20.97 11.96
N ASN A 509 1.54 19.93 12.75
CA ASN A 509 2.86 19.39 13.06
C ASN A 509 3.44 18.59 11.90
N GLU A 510 4.60 18.99 11.41
CA GLU A 510 5.20 18.39 10.21
C GLU A 510 5.67 16.95 10.43
N ARG A 511 6.00 16.58 11.67
CA ARG A 511 6.37 15.21 12.07
C ARG A 511 5.22 14.20 12.03
N GLU A 512 3.97 14.67 11.99
CA GLU A 512 2.83 13.77 12.03
C GLU A 512 2.62 13.09 10.68
N SER A 513 2.12 11.85 10.70
CA SER A 513 1.84 11.12 9.47
C SER A 513 0.35 11.04 9.26
N LEU A 514 -0.12 11.62 8.16
CA LEU A 514 -1.53 11.80 7.83
C LEU A 514 -1.83 11.17 6.48
N LEU A 515 -3.11 10.98 6.19
CA LEU A 515 -3.58 10.51 4.91
C LEU A 515 -3.36 11.54 3.80
N VAL A 516 -3.25 11.08 2.56
CA VAL A 516 -3.23 11.93 1.36
C VAL A 516 -4.23 11.42 0.34
N ARG A 517 -4.77 12.33 -0.47
CA ARG A 517 -5.59 12.00 -1.63
C ARG A 517 -5.15 12.86 -2.79
N CYS A 518 -5.11 12.24 -3.96
CA CYS A 518 -4.50 12.82 -5.14
C CYS A 518 -5.54 13.44 -6.06
N ILE A 519 -5.21 14.59 -6.65
CA ILE A 519 -5.97 15.36 -7.63
C ILE A 519 -5.16 15.42 -8.94
N GLN A 520 -5.83 15.52 -10.09
CA GLN A 520 -5.13 15.63 -11.37
C GLN A 520 -4.21 16.86 -11.42
N GLU A 521 -3.08 16.73 -12.10
CA GLU A 521 -2.16 17.85 -12.34
C GLU A 521 -2.69 18.82 -13.40
N ARG A 522 -3.41 18.28 -14.40
CA ARG A 522 -3.93 19.00 -15.56
C ARG A 522 -5.19 18.35 -16.13
N GLU A 523 -5.82 19.09 -17.03
CA GLU A 523 -6.88 18.58 -17.90
C GLU A 523 -6.38 17.58 -18.96
#